data_AF-A0A2E0M7F4-F1
#
_entry.id   AF-A0A2E0M7F4-F1
#
_cell.length_a   1.000
_cell.length_b   1.000
_cell.length_c   1.000
_cell.angle_alpha   90.00
_cell.angle_beta   90.00
_cell.angle_gamma   90.00
#
_symmetry.space_group_name_H-M   'P 1'
#
loop_
_entity.id
_entity.type
_entity.pdbx_description
1 polymer ?
#
loop_
_entity_poly.entity_id
_entity_poly.type
_entity_poly.pdbx_seq_one_letter_code
_entity_poly.pdbx_strand_id
1 'polypeptide(L)'
;MDKLQTILFALMMMTVALAGCTGETGTDGSQGEQGEQGQQGDQGLAGTDGAQGDQGPQGDQGPQGEQGPQGDQGPQGEQGPAGEDVNSSYLAALEQQLLSLQAALDTANENLEENQSQIAQLNSVISQLESQVNVLNSSLSGLLTCNPAPYADCAGADLSGLDLSNTDLTGINLQGADLTNADLSGSELRYSNLVGADLDGTDMSSAYLWYANLDSAYMKDTILTDAVLNHASMRGVDLIYADLEDTDLKWTDLTYAYFSNANLHGADFHSGDLTDATIYDSNFSDASLTNANMYSVYIDDVDFTDATFTFAQLTESTIRNSDFDNTYFYYSDLRDTGFISSSFDLVYFVEGNGDGAANVDGIGFSSCTFNNLIWIDNNNYNTDPT
;
A
#
# COMPACT_ATOMS: atom_id res chain seq x y z
N MET A 1 6.95 56.26 -23.55
CA MET A 1 7.52 55.48 -22.42
C MET A 1 7.03 56.04 -21.07
N ASP A 2 5.79 56.55 -20.98
CA ASP A 2 5.42 57.35 -19.78
C ASP A 2 3.91 57.41 -19.48
N LYS A 3 3.22 56.27 -19.53
CA LYS A 3 1.87 56.09 -18.92
C LYS A 3 1.63 54.69 -18.37
N LEU A 4 2.36 53.67 -18.85
CA LEU A 4 2.24 52.29 -18.35
C LEU A 4 3.07 52.05 -17.06
N GLN A 5 4.21 52.72 -16.90
CA GLN A 5 5.02 52.62 -15.66
C GLN A 5 4.36 53.34 -14.46
N THR A 6 3.58 54.40 -14.70
CA THR A 6 2.86 55.12 -13.62
C THR A 6 1.68 54.31 -13.08
N ILE A 7 1.05 53.46 -13.91
CA ILE A 7 -0.06 52.58 -13.48
C ILE A 7 0.48 51.36 -12.72
N LEU A 8 1.64 50.83 -13.13
CA LEU A 8 2.27 49.70 -12.44
C LEU A 8 2.81 50.08 -11.05
N PHE A 9 3.27 51.32 -10.87
CA PHE A 9 3.70 51.84 -9.56
C PHE A 9 2.53 52.18 -8.60
N ALA A 10 1.35 52.51 -9.14
CA ALA A 10 0.15 52.78 -8.34
C ALA A 10 -0.53 51.50 -7.82
N LEU A 11 -0.41 50.38 -8.55
CA LEU A 11 -0.92 49.07 -8.11
C LEU A 11 -0.03 48.39 -7.06
N MET A 12 1.27 48.74 -7.01
CA MET A 12 2.24 48.10 -6.11
C MET A 12 2.37 48.78 -4.73
N MET A 13 1.72 49.93 -4.52
CA MET A 13 1.71 50.68 -3.25
C MET A 13 0.45 50.44 -2.41
N MET A 14 -0.46 49.55 -2.83
CA MET A 14 -1.71 49.25 -2.12
C MET A 14 -1.63 47.94 -1.31
N THR A 15 -0.42 47.51 -0.97
CA THR A 15 -0.17 46.44 -0.02
C THR A 15 0.91 46.89 0.95
N VAL A 16 0.57 46.85 2.23
CA VAL A 16 1.42 47.06 3.43
C VAL A 16 1.45 48.49 4.01
N ALA A 17 0.51 48.78 4.92
CA ALA A 17 0.79 49.38 6.23
C ALA A 17 -0.44 49.34 7.17
N LEU A 18 -0.24 48.71 8.34
CA LEU A 18 -1.17 48.39 9.42
C LEU A 18 -1.81 49.60 10.13
N ALA A 19 -3.05 49.43 10.60
CA ALA A 19 -3.48 49.80 11.96
C ALA A 19 -4.80 49.09 12.31
N GLY A 20 -4.84 48.42 13.46
CA GLY A 20 -5.82 47.40 13.80
C GLY A 20 -7.24 47.88 14.05
N CYS A 21 -8.15 46.91 13.89
CA CYS A 21 -9.37 46.79 14.65
C CYS A 21 -9.53 45.31 15.03
N THR A 22 -9.95 45.12 16.26
CA THR A 22 -10.30 43.89 16.99
C THR A 22 -10.85 42.77 16.10
N GLY A 23 -10.34 41.55 16.27
CA GLY A 23 -10.91 40.37 15.64
C GLY A 23 -12.33 40.13 16.14
N GLU A 24 -13.29 40.10 15.23
CA GLU A 24 -14.57 39.46 15.49
C GLU A 24 -14.35 37.95 15.42
N THR A 25 -14.68 37.25 16.51
CA THR A 25 -14.79 35.81 16.57
C THR A 25 -15.61 35.31 15.39
N GLY A 26 -15.05 34.38 14.61
CA GLY A 26 -15.76 33.74 13.51
C GLY A 26 -17.09 33.21 14.00
N THR A 27 -18.17 33.53 13.28
CA THR A 27 -19.47 32.90 13.50
C THR A 27 -19.31 31.40 13.30
N ASP A 28 -19.64 30.61 14.33
CA ASP A 28 -19.73 29.16 14.22
C ASP A 28 -20.47 28.79 12.94
N GLY A 29 -19.90 27.84 12.19
CA GLY A 29 -20.50 27.32 10.97
C GLY A 29 -21.94 26.91 11.25
N SER A 30 -22.86 27.30 10.37
CA SER A 30 -24.26 26.86 10.45
C SER A 30 -24.29 25.35 10.62
N GLN A 31 -24.80 24.91 11.77
CA GLN A 31 -25.04 23.50 12.08
C GLN A 31 -25.79 22.86 10.91
N GLY A 32 -25.28 21.73 10.42
CA GLY A 32 -25.83 21.02 9.27
C GLY A 32 -27.32 20.74 9.45
N GLU A 33 -28.05 20.73 8.33
CA GLU A 33 -29.49 20.46 8.32
C GLU A 33 -29.77 19.16 9.10
N GLN A 34 -30.66 19.28 10.08
CA GLN A 34 -31.12 18.17 10.89
C GLN A 34 -31.79 17.15 9.97
N GLY A 35 -31.30 15.90 10.00
CA GLY A 35 -31.82 14.82 9.17
C GLY A 35 -33.34 14.67 9.29
N GLU A 36 -33.99 14.34 8.18
CA GLU A 36 -35.45 14.16 8.13
C GLU A 36 -35.92 13.21 9.23
N GLN A 37 -36.89 13.66 10.01
CA GLN A 37 -37.52 12.87 11.07
C GLN A 37 -38.20 11.65 10.44
N GLY A 38 -37.85 10.46 10.92
CA GLY A 38 -38.41 9.19 10.42
C GLY A 38 -39.93 9.21 10.40
N GLN A 39 -40.52 8.65 9.34
CA GLN A 39 -41.97 8.56 9.17
C GLN A 39 -42.61 7.93 10.41
N GLN A 40 -43.60 8.62 10.96
CA GLN A 40 -44.40 8.15 12.09
C GLN A 40 -45.17 6.90 11.66
N GLY A 41 -45.03 5.80 12.41
CA GLY A 41 -45.68 4.52 12.10
C GLY A 41 -47.21 4.65 12.02
N ASP A 42 -47.80 3.84 11.14
CA ASP A 42 -49.24 3.82 10.88
C ASP A 42 -50.06 3.65 12.17
N GLN A 43 -51.10 4.48 12.29
CA GLN A 43 -52.02 4.46 13.41
C GLN A 43 -52.84 3.16 13.41
N GLY A 44 -52.88 2.46 14.55
CA GLY A 44 -53.63 1.22 14.71
C GLY A 44 -55.14 1.38 14.41
N LEU A 45 -55.73 0.36 13.78
CA LEU A 45 -57.14 0.32 13.39
C LEU A 45 -58.05 0.54 14.61
N ALA A 46 -59.05 1.42 14.44
CA ALA A 46 -60.04 1.75 15.45
C ALA A 46 -60.95 0.56 15.78
N GLY A 47 -61.15 0.30 17.07
CA GLY A 47 -62.08 -0.72 17.56
C GLY A 47 -63.54 -0.36 17.27
N THR A 48 -64.35 -1.36 16.92
CA THR A 48 -65.80 -1.19 16.73
C THR A 48 -66.52 -1.29 18.07
N ASP A 49 -67.01 -0.17 18.59
CA ASP A 49 -67.93 -0.13 19.74
C ASP A 49 -69.39 -0.33 19.30
N GLY A 50 -70.14 -1.06 20.13
CA GLY A 50 -71.40 -1.71 19.76
C GLY A 50 -72.71 -1.11 20.28
N ALA A 51 -73.78 -1.83 19.90
CA ALA A 51 -75.14 -1.98 20.44
C ALA A 51 -76.03 -0.74 20.75
N GLN A 52 -77.25 -0.72 20.19
CA GLN A 52 -78.54 -1.04 20.88
C GLN A 52 -79.78 -0.38 20.19
N GLY A 53 -80.95 -1.04 20.32
CA GLY A 53 -82.26 -0.76 19.67
C GLY A 53 -82.95 0.57 20.02
N ASP A 54 -84.14 0.85 19.50
CA ASP A 54 -85.41 0.38 20.08
C ASP A 54 -86.62 0.36 19.10
N GLN A 55 -87.70 -0.26 19.59
CA GLN A 55 -89.01 -0.58 18.99
C GLN A 55 -89.96 0.63 18.74
N GLY A 56 -90.89 0.48 17.78
CA GLY A 56 -91.74 1.55 17.18
C GLY A 56 -93.05 1.93 17.90
N PRO A 57 -94.02 2.54 17.18
CA PRO A 57 -95.42 2.15 17.36
C PRO A 57 -96.27 2.14 16.08
N GLN A 58 -97.39 1.43 16.21
CA GLN A 58 -98.50 1.12 15.29
C GLN A 58 -99.45 2.31 15.00
N GLY A 59 -100.20 2.23 13.89
CA GLY A 59 -101.44 3.00 13.70
C GLY A 59 -102.34 2.41 12.60
N ASP A 60 -103.61 2.18 12.94
CA ASP A 60 -104.57 1.31 12.25
C ASP A 60 -105.41 1.95 11.11
N GLN A 61 -106.07 1.02 10.42
CA GLN A 61 -106.95 0.96 9.23
C GLN A 61 -108.06 2.04 9.01
N GLY A 62 -108.37 2.28 7.73
CA GLY A 62 -109.62 2.90 7.25
C GLY A 62 -110.24 2.14 6.06
N PRO A 63 -111.57 2.24 5.81
CA PRO A 63 -112.39 1.14 5.29
C PRO A 63 -112.63 1.06 3.76
N GLN A 64 -113.14 -0.11 3.42
CA GLN A 64 -113.50 -0.78 2.15
C GLN A 64 -114.40 -0.04 1.14
N GLY A 65 -114.24 -0.38 -0.15
CA GLY A 65 -115.20 -0.09 -1.22
C GLY A 65 -115.15 -1.10 -2.40
N GLU A 66 -116.27 -1.82 -2.53
CA GLU A 66 -116.84 -2.73 -3.56
C GLU A 66 -116.02 -3.42 -4.68
N GLN A 67 -116.34 -4.71 -4.84
CA GLN A 67 -115.76 -5.74 -5.71
C GLN A 67 -116.21 -5.64 -7.18
N GLY A 68 -115.27 -5.74 -8.12
CA GLY A 68 -115.52 -6.06 -9.54
C GLY A 68 -115.19 -7.53 -9.85
N PRO A 69 -115.84 -8.15 -10.85
CA PRO A 69 -115.86 -9.61 -11.02
C PRO A 69 -114.53 -10.21 -11.48
N GLN A 70 -114.33 -11.46 -11.04
CA GLN A 70 -113.22 -12.38 -11.26
C GLN A 70 -112.80 -12.53 -12.74
N GLY A 71 -111.50 -12.40 -12.99
CA GLY A 71 -110.84 -12.98 -14.17
C GLY A 71 -110.19 -14.30 -13.77
N ASP A 72 -110.37 -15.34 -14.59
CA ASP A 72 -109.86 -16.68 -14.31
C ASP A 72 -108.33 -16.74 -14.22
N GLN A 73 -107.87 -17.59 -13.30
CA GLN A 73 -106.50 -17.80 -12.88
C GLN A 73 -105.61 -18.32 -14.02
N GLY A 74 -104.54 -17.58 -14.34
CA GLY A 74 -103.44 -18.10 -15.16
C GLY A 74 -102.66 -19.19 -14.40
N PRO A 75 -102.13 -20.21 -15.09
CA PRO A 75 -101.44 -21.33 -14.45
C PRO A 75 -100.26 -20.84 -13.60
N GLN A 76 -100.10 -21.48 -12.43
CA GLN A 76 -99.00 -21.25 -11.49
C GLN A 76 -97.65 -21.36 -12.22
N GLY A 77 -96.84 -20.30 -12.15
CA GLY A 77 -95.48 -20.31 -12.71
C GLY A 77 -94.60 -21.36 -12.03
N GLU A 78 -93.74 -22.00 -12.83
CA GLU A 78 -92.75 -22.96 -12.35
C GLU A 78 -91.86 -22.33 -11.25
N GLN A 79 -91.54 -23.12 -10.24
CA GLN A 79 -90.57 -22.75 -9.20
C GLN A 79 -89.26 -22.29 -9.87
N GLY A 80 -88.81 -21.06 -9.55
CA GLY A 80 -87.57 -20.53 -10.13
C GLY A 80 -86.38 -21.46 -9.87
N PRO A 81 -85.39 -21.51 -10.78
CA PRO A 81 -84.21 -22.34 -10.60
C PRO A 81 -83.53 -22.02 -9.26
N ALA A 82 -82.97 -23.05 -8.62
CA ALA A 82 -82.14 -22.87 -7.44
C ALA A 82 -81.07 -21.80 -7.73
N GLY A 83 -80.86 -20.88 -6.78
CA GLY A 83 -79.91 -19.79 -6.95
C GLY A 83 -78.57 -20.32 -7.46
N GLU A 84 -78.16 -19.84 -8.63
CA GLU A 84 -76.85 -20.12 -9.20
C GLU A 84 -75.80 -19.68 -8.17
N ASP A 85 -74.83 -20.53 -7.89
CA ASP A 85 -73.79 -20.30 -6.89
C ASP A 85 -72.83 -19.19 -7.40
N VAL A 86 -73.32 -17.94 -7.39
CA VAL A 86 -72.60 -16.72 -7.83
C VAL A 86 -71.29 -16.52 -7.07
N ASN A 87 -71.12 -17.20 -5.93
CA ASN A 87 -69.86 -17.25 -5.21
C ASN A 87 -68.76 -18.00 -5.97
N SER A 88 -69.07 -19.11 -6.66
CA SER A 88 -68.04 -19.94 -7.29
C SER A 88 -67.38 -19.28 -8.51
N SER A 89 -68.12 -18.53 -9.35
CA SER A 89 -67.52 -17.84 -10.51
C SER A 89 -66.77 -16.56 -10.11
N TYR A 90 -67.26 -15.85 -9.09
CA TYR A 90 -66.59 -14.67 -8.55
C TYR A 90 -65.28 -15.05 -7.84
N LEU A 91 -65.27 -16.17 -7.10
CA LEU A 91 -64.07 -16.72 -6.49
C LEU A 91 -63.04 -17.18 -7.54
N ALA A 92 -63.47 -17.86 -8.60
CA ALA A 92 -62.57 -18.28 -9.69
C ALA A 92 -61.94 -17.08 -10.42
N ALA A 93 -62.69 -16.01 -10.65
CA ALA A 93 -62.16 -14.78 -11.25
C ALA A 93 -61.16 -14.08 -10.32
N LEU A 94 -61.43 -14.06 -9.01
CA LEU A 94 -60.52 -13.49 -8.00
C LEU A 94 -59.22 -14.30 -7.87
N GLU A 95 -59.32 -15.63 -7.90
CA GLU A 95 -58.16 -16.53 -7.91
C GLU A 95 -57.29 -16.30 -9.16
N GLN A 96 -57.91 -16.15 -10.33
CA GLN A 96 -57.18 -15.87 -11.56
C GLN A 96 -56.49 -14.50 -11.53
N GLN A 97 -57.13 -13.51 -10.91
CA GLN A 97 -56.55 -12.18 -10.72
C GLN A 97 -55.39 -12.19 -9.72
N LEU A 98 -55.51 -12.94 -8.61
CA LEU A 98 -54.40 -13.19 -7.68
C LEU A 98 -53.22 -13.89 -8.34
N LEU A 99 -53.47 -14.90 -9.18
CA LEU A 99 -52.42 -15.60 -9.92
C LEU A 99 -51.68 -14.65 -10.87
N SER A 100 -52.43 -13.80 -11.58
CA SER A 100 -51.85 -12.80 -12.50
C SER A 100 -51.03 -11.75 -11.77
N LEU A 101 -51.46 -11.34 -10.58
CA LEU A 101 -50.74 -10.38 -9.73
C LEU A 101 -49.46 -11.00 -9.18
N GLN A 102 -49.51 -12.27 -8.75
CA GLN A 102 -48.33 -13.00 -8.29
C GLN A 102 -47.28 -13.13 -9.40
N ALA A 103 -47.69 -13.52 -10.61
CA ALA A 103 -46.78 -13.62 -11.75
C ALA A 103 -46.13 -12.26 -12.10
N ALA A 104 -46.88 -11.16 -11.99
CA ALA A 104 -46.35 -9.81 -12.19
C ALA A 104 -45.36 -9.41 -11.09
N LEU A 105 -45.63 -9.79 -9.83
CA LEU A 105 -44.71 -9.57 -8.70
C LEU A 105 -43.41 -10.37 -8.87
N ASP A 106 -43.52 -11.63 -9.26
CA ASP A 106 -42.34 -12.50 -9.50
C ASP A 106 -41.48 -11.91 -10.63
N THR A 107 -42.11 -11.48 -11.74
CA THR A 107 -41.41 -10.79 -12.84
C THR A 107 -40.76 -9.48 -12.38
N ALA A 108 -41.42 -8.71 -11.51
CA ALA A 108 -40.86 -7.47 -10.98
C ALA A 108 -39.64 -7.73 -10.06
N ASN A 109 -39.68 -8.80 -9.27
CA ASN A 109 -38.57 -9.21 -8.42
C ASN A 109 -37.37 -9.69 -9.26
N GLU A 110 -37.60 -10.48 -10.31
CA GLU A 110 -36.55 -10.90 -11.24
C GLU A 110 -35.88 -9.67 -11.89
N ASN A 111 -36.66 -8.71 -12.38
CA ASN A 111 -36.13 -7.46 -12.94
C ASN A 111 -35.35 -6.64 -11.89
N LEU A 112 -35.77 -6.66 -10.62
CA LEU A 112 -35.07 -5.98 -9.53
C LEU A 112 -33.71 -6.63 -9.27
N GLU A 113 -33.65 -7.96 -9.21
CA GLU A 113 -32.41 -8.72 -9.06
C GLU A 113 -31.47 -8.48 -10.25
N GLU A 114 -31.99 -8.45 -11.48
CA GLU A 114 -31.20 -8.14 -12.67
C GLU A 114 -30.63 -6.71 -12.61
N ASN A 115 -31.46 -5.71 -12.24
CA ASN A 115 -31.00 -4.34 -12.06
C ASN A 115 -29.94 -4.20 -10.96
N GLN A 116 -30.07 -4.95 -9.86
CA GLN A 116 -29.06 -4.97 -8.79
C GLN A 116 -27.72 -5.55 -9.28
N SER A 117 -27.77 -6.62 -10.07
CA SER A 117 -26.58 -7.21 -10.70
C SER A 117 -25.90 -6.22 -11.65
N GLN A 118 -26.69 -5.51 -12.47
CA GLN A 118 -26.19 -4.47 -13.37
C GLN A 118 -25.54 -3.31 -12.60
N ILE A 119 -26.12 -2.86 -11.48
CA ILE A 119 -25.52 -1.83 -10.62
C ILE A 119 -24.19 -2.30 -10.04
N ALA A 120 -24.10 -3.55 -9.59
CA ALA A 120 -22.84 -4.10 -9.06
C ALA A 120 -21.73 -4.15 -10.13
N GLN A 121 -22.08 -4.56 -11.35
CA GLN A 121 -21.16 -4.52 -12.49
C GLN A 121 -20.74 -3.08 -12.82
N LEU A 122 -21.68 -2.14 -12.82
CA LEU A 122 -21.39 -0.72 -13.08
C LEU A 122 -20.44 -0.14 -12.02
N ASN A 123 -20.64 -0.46 -10.74
CA ASN A 123 -19.75 -0.03 -9.67
C ASN A 123 -18.32 -0.59 -9.84
N SER A 124 -18.19 -1.85 -10.27
CA SER A 124 -16.87 -2.41 -10.59
C SER A 124 -16.19 -1.66 -11.72
N VAL A 125 -16.92 -1.28 -12.77
CA VAL A 125 -16.39 -0.49 -13.89
C VAL A 125 -16.01 0.91 -13.43
N ILE A 126 -16.81 1.54 -12.57
CA ILE A 126 -16.49 2.85 -11.98
C ILE A 126 -15.16 2.80 -11.22
N SER A 127 -14.97 1.81 -10.34
CA SER A 127 -13.71 1.66 -9.60
C SER A 127 -12.51 1.44 -10.51
N GLN A 128 -12.67 0.68 -11.61
CA GLN A 128 -11.62 0.52 -12.62
C GLN A 128 -11.29 1.84 -13.32
N LEU A 129 -12.31 2.63 -13.70
CA LEU A 129 -12.11 3.92 -14.34
C LEU A 129 -11.48 4.95 -13.39
N GLU A 130 -11.85 4.95 -12.11
CA GLU A 130 -11.24 5.81 -11.08
C GLU A 130 -9.75 5.48 -10.93
N SER A 131 -9.39 4.19 -10.88
CA SER A 131 -7.98 3.76 -10.88
C SER A 131 -7.23 4.25 -12.12
N GLN A 132 -7.82 4.10 -13.32
CA GLN A 132 -7.21 4.57 -14.56
C GLN A 132 -7.01 6.09 -14.59
N VAL A 133 -7.99 6.86 -14.11
CA VAL A 133 -7.90 8.33 -14.03
C VAL A 133 -6.80 8.76 -13.06
N ASN A 134 -6.65 8.07 -11.93
CA ASN A 134 -5.58 8.37 -10.96
C ASN A 134 -4.19 8.16 -11.57
N VAL A 135 -3.96 7.04 -12.27
CA VAL A 135 -2.69 6.76 -12.97
C VAL A 135 -2.40 7.81 -14.06
N LEU A 136 -3.43 8.23 -14.81
CA LEU A 136 -3.28 9.27 -15.82
C LEU A 136 -2.92 10.63 -15.21
N ASN A 137 -3.53 10.98 -14.07
CA ASN A 137 -3.26 12.24 -13.39
C ASN A 137 -1.85 12.27 -12.76
N SER A 138 -1.37 11.17 -12.17
CA SER A 138 0.01 11.09 -11.67
C SER A 138 1.02 11.20 -12.83
N SER A 139 0.78 10.45 -13.91
CA SER A 139 1.57 10.49 -15.14
C SER A 139 1.68 11.90 -15.73
N LEU A 140 0.56 12.63 -15.76
CA LEU A 140 0.54 13.99 -16.31
C LEU A 140 1.18 15.01 -15.36
N SER A 141 0.99 14.87 -14.05
CA SER A 141 1.59 15.74 -13.03
C SER A 141 3.12 15.69 -13.09
N GLY A 142 3.68 14.48 -13.14
CA GLY A 142 5.14 14.34 -13.21
C GLY A 142 5.74 14.88 -14.49
N LEU A 143 5.10 14.61 -15.64
CA LEU A 143 5.53 15.13 -16.94
C LEU A 143 5.45 16.67 -17.07
N LEU A 144 4.65 17.34 -16.24
CA LEU A 144 4.58 18.80 -16.20
C LEU A 144 5.77 19.42 -15.45
N THR A 145 6.38 18.68 -14.52
CA THR A 145 7.52 19.15 -13.72
C THR A 145 8.86 18.80 -14.37
N CYS A 146 8.94 17.64 -15.00
CA CYS A 146 10.13 17.11 -15.65
C CYS A 146 9.72 16.22 -16.82
N ASN A 147 10.52 16.21 -17.90
CA ASN A 147 10.43 15.16 -18.91
C ASN A 147 11.62 14.20 -18.74
N PRO A 148 11.42 13.03 -18.11
CA PRO A 148 12.52 12.09 -17.83
C PRO A 148 13.18 11.64 -19.12
N ALA A 149 14.47 11.95 -19.25
CA ALA A 149 15.29 11.64 -20.41
C ALA A 149 16.77 11.72 -20.00
N PRO A 150 17.71 11.21 -20.83
CA PRO A 150 19.13 11.28 -20.52
C PRO A 150 19.58 12.72 -20.33
N TYR A 151 20.33 12.97 -19.25
CA TYR A 151 20.85 14.28 -18.86
C TYR A 151 19.79 15.37 -18.61
N ALA A 152 18.52 15.00 -18.43
CA ALA A 152 17.48 15.95 -18.05
C ALA A 152 17.71 16.47 -16.63
N ASP A 153 17.26 17.70 -16.37
CA ASP A 153 17.25 18.27 -15.02
C ASP A 153 15.85 18.20 -14.43
N CYS A 154 15.69 17.33 -13.45
CA CYS A 154 14.44 16.95 -12.81
C CYS A 154 14.56 17.03 -11.28
N ALA A 155 15.49 17.85 -10.78
CA ALA A 155 15.66 18.05 -9.36
C ALA A 155 14.37 18.57 -8.71
N GLY A 156 13.95 17.91 -7.62
CA GLY A 156 12.72 18.23 -6.90
C GLY A 156 11.42 17.98 -7.68
N ALA A 157 11.48 17.26 -8.80
CA ALA A 157 10.29 16.87 -9.54
C ALA A 157 9.47 15.84 -8.74
N ASP A 158 8.15 15.88 -8.89
CA ASP A 158 7.26 14.84 -8.41
C ASP A 158 7.09 13.81 -9.51
N LEU A 159 7.75 12.67 -9.37
CA LEU A 159 7.74 11.52 -10.27
C LEU A 159 7.14 10.29 -9.56
N SER A 160 6.38 10.51 -8.49
CA SER A 160 5.77 9.45 -7.69
C SER A 160 4.84 8.57 -8.52
N GLY A 161 4.97 7.25 -8.35
CA GLY A 161 4.14 6.25 -9.04
C GLY A 161 4.25 6.23 -10.56
N LEU A 162 5.25 6.88 -11.16
CA LEU A 162 5.45 6.84 -12.61
C LEU A 162 6.02 5.49 -13.05
N ASP A 163 5.54 5.01 -14.20
CA ASP A 163 6.20 3.92 -14.93
C ASP A 163 7.33 4.51 -15.78
N LEU A 164 8.55 4.29 -15.29
CA LEU A 164 9.83 4.62 -15.91
C LEU A 164 10.62 3.33 -16.21
N SER A 165 9.95 2.17 -16.27
CA SER A 165 10.59 0.89 -16.52
C SER A 165 11.28 0.90 -17.89
N ASN A 166 12.46 0.31 -17.98
CA ASN A 166 13.26 0.19 -19.22
C ASN A 166 13.56 1.54 -19.91
N THR A 167 13.51 2.66 -19.18
CA THR A 167 13.81 3.98 -19.73
C THR A 167 15.31 4.29 -19.67
N ASP A 168 15.79 5.07 -20.65
CA ASP A 168 17.14 5.63 -20.59
C ASP A 168 17.11 6.97 -19.84
N LEU A 169 17.66 6.96 -18.63
CA LEU A 169 17.78 8.10 -17.73
C LEU A 169 19.26 8.39 -17.43
N THR A 170 20.17 7.98 -18.33
CA THR A 170 21.61 8.14 -18.14
C THR A 170 21.94 9.62 -17.83
N GLY A 171 22.61 9.86 -16.71
CA GLY A 171 23.06 11.19 -16.30
C GLY A 171 21.95 12.16 -15.88
N ILE A 172 20.71 11.69 -15.69
CA ILE A 172 19.60 12.52 -15.23
C ILE A 172 19.92 13.12 -13.84
N ASN A 173 19.47 14.35 -13.60
CA ASN A 173 19.49 14.96 -12.28
C ASN A 173 18.12 14.80 -11.61
N LEU A 174 18.04 13.91 -10.63
CA LEU A 174 16.87 13.60 -9.79
C LEU A 174 17.09 14.03 -8.33
N GLN A 175 18.02 14.96 -8.08
CA GLN A 175 18.31 15.43 -6.73
C GLN A 175 17.04 15.91 -6.01
N GLY A 176 16.74 15.29 -4.86
CA GLY A 176 15.57 15.61 -4.05
C GLY A 176 14.23 15.41 -4.74
N ALA A 177 14.18 14.69 -5.87
CA ALA A 177 12.94 14.34 -6.53
C ALA A 177 12.17 13.31 -5.70
N ASP A 178 10.84 13.33 -5.81
CA ASP A 178 9.96 12.32 -5.25
C ASP A 178 9.75 11.23 -6.30
N LEU A 179 10.26 10.03 -6.05
CA LEU A 179 10.09 8.84 -6.89
C LEU A 179 9.31 7.75 -6.14
N THR A 180 8.59 8.10 -5.07
CA THR A 180 7.92 7.11 -4.24
C THR A 180 7.02 6.19 -5.04
N ASN A 181 7.18 4.89 -4.86
CA ASN A 181 6.46 3.83 -5.59
C ASN A 181 6.56 3.92 -7.13
N ALA A 182 7.55 4.62 -7.68
CA ALA A 182 7.80 4.61 -9.13
C ALA A 182 8.36 3.24 -9.56
N ASP A 183 8.10 2.88 -10.82
CA ASP A 183 8.71 1.71 -11.44
C ASP A 183 9.89 2.16 -12.30
N LEU A 184 11.10 1.85 -11.86
CA LEU A 184 12.37 2.06 -12.54
C LEU A 184 13.02 0.73 -12.95
N SER A 185 12.26 -0.37 -12.98
CA SER A 185 12.78 -1.69 -13.27
C SER A 185 13.44 -1.73 -14.65
N GLY A 186 14.65 -2.30 -14.72
CA GLY A 186 15.44 -2.39 -15.95
C GLY A 186 15.89 -1.05 -16.56
N SER A 187 15.70 0.07 -15.86
CA SER A 187 16.08 1.41 -16.37
C SER A 187 17.60 1.63 -16.37
N GLU A 188 18.06 2.55 -17.22
CA GLU A 188 19.46 2.95 -17.33
C GLU A 188 19.67 4.28 -16.58
N LEU A 189 20.22 4.20 -15.37
CA LEU A 189 20.43 5.33 -14.45
C LEU A 189 21.93 5.65 -14.26
N ARG A 190 22.79 5.19 -15.16
CA ARG A 190 24.25 5.40 -15.06
C ARG A 190 24.59 6.89 -14.94
N TYR A 191 25.52 7.24 -14.06
CA TYR A 191 25.96 8.63 -13.81
C TYR A 191 24.86 9.59 -13.35
N SER A 192 23.69 9.11 -12.94
CA SER A 192 22.59 9.95 -12.47
C SER A 192 22.88 10.53 -11.07
N ASN A 193 22.20 11.62 -10.75
CA ASN A 193 22.25 12.27 -9.44
C ASN A 193 20.91 12.12 -8.73
N LEU A 194 20.82 11.20 -7.77
CA LEU A 194 19.66 10.94 -6.91
C LEU A 194 19.89 11.40 -5.46
N VAL A 195 20.84 12.31 -5.21
CA VAL A 195 21.14 12.78 -3.85
C VAL A 195 19.88 13.29 -3.16
N GLY A 196 19.58 12.70 -2.00
CA GLY A 196 18.41 13.06 -1.20
C GLY A 196 17.05 12.84 -1.87
N ALA A 197 16.98 12.09 -2.97
CA ALA A 197 15.72 11.70 -3.59
C ALA A 197 14.92 10.80 -2.64
N ASP A 198 13.60 10.88 -2.72
CA ASP A 198 12.69 9.97 -2.03
C ASP A 198 12.40 8.78 -2.95
N LEU A 199 13.03 7.64 -2.68
CA LEU A 199 12.89 6.40 -3.44
C LEU A 199 12.07 5.37 -2.67
N ASP A 200 11.33 5.75 -1.62
CA ASP A 200 10.59 4.79 -0.80
C ASP A 200 9.60 3.98 -1.66
N GLY A 201 9.68 2.64 -1.54
CA GLY A 201 8.85 1.70 -2.30
C GLY A 201 9.12 1.63 -3.81
N THR A 202 10.19 2.26 -4.30
CA THR A 202 10.53 2.26 -5.73
C THR A 202 10.99 0.87 -6.17
N ASP A 203 10.53 0.42 -7.33
CA ASP A 203 11.05 -0.77 -7.99
C ASP A 203 12.24 -0.39 -8.89
N MET A 204 13.45 -0.73 -8.49
CA MET A 204 14.69 -0.60 -9.28
C MET A 204 15.29 -1.97 -9.62
N SER A 205 14.47 -3.02 -9.64
CA SER A 205 14.92 -4.37 -10.00
C SER A 205 15.59 -4.38 -11.38
N SER A 206 16.73 -5.06 -11.50
CA SER A 206 17.54 -5.12 -12.72
C SER A 206 17.97 -3.76 -13.31
N ALA A 207 17.88 -2.66 -12.56
CA ALA A 207 18.28 -1.33 -13.04
C ALA A 207 19.81 -1.16 -13.06
N TYR A 208 20.30 -0.31 -13.96
CA TYR A 208 21.74 -0.04 -14.13
C TYR A 208 22.12 1.32 -13.54
N LEU A 209 22.68 1.33 -12.34
CA LEU A 209 23.05 2.54 -11.59
C LEU A 209 24.58 2.77 -11.50
N TRP A 210 25.36 2.30 -12.47
CA TRP A 210 26.82 2.51 -12.45
C TRP A 210 27.19 3.98 -12.25
N TYR A 211 28.07 4.25 -11.28
CA TYR A 211 28.50 5.60 -10.93
C TYR A 211 27.37 6.59 -10.58
N ALA A 212 26.17 6.11 -10.25
CA ALA A 212 25.10 6.97 -9.77
C ALA A 212 25.43 7.51 -8.37
N ASN A 213 24.92 8.69 -8.05
CA ASN A 213 25.03 9.27 -6.72
C ASN A 213 23.68 9.24 -6.01
N LEU A 214 23.53 8.35 -5.03
CA LEU A 214 22.36 8.16 -4.18
C LEU A 214 22.62 8.62 -2.74
N ASP A 215 23.62 9.48 -2.49
CA ASP A 215 23.95 9.90 -1.13
C ASP A 215 22.71 10.47 -0.42
N SER A 216 22.47 9.96 0.79
CA SER A 216 21.35 10.36 1.66
C SER A 216 19.96 10.22 1.01
N ALA A 217 19.80 9.39 -0.02
CA ALA A 217 18.48 9.05 -0.55
C ALA A 217 17.68 8.21 0.47
N TYR A 218 16.36 8.39 0.48
CA TYR A 218 15.44 7.58 1.27
C TYR A 218 15.08 6.35 0.45
N MET A 219 15.40 5.16 0.94
CA MET A 219 15.30 3.91 0.17
C MET A 219 14.56 2.82 0.96
N LYS A 220 13.58 3.22 1.79
CA LYS A 220 12.77 2.27 2.55
C LYS A 220 11.90 1.45 1.61
N ASP A 221 11.73 0.16 1.89
CA ASP A 221 10.91 -0.76 1.09
C ASP A 221 11.31 -0.80 -0.41
N THR A 222 12.50 -0.33 -0.78
CA THR A 222 12.96 -0.26 -2.18
C THR A 222 13.34 -1.66 -2.67
N ILE A 223 13.02 -1.96 -3.93
CA ILE A 223 13.40 -3.22 -4.57
C ILE A 223 14.59 -2.96 -5.49
N LEU A 224 15.71 -3.61 -5.21
CA LEU A 224 16.98 -3.56 -5.95
C LEU A 224 17.41 -4.93 -6.45
N THR A 225 16.54 -5.95 -6.40
CA THR A 225 16.87 -7.31 -6.84
C THR A 225 17.52 -7.32 -8.23
N ASP A 226 18.66 -7.99 -8.38
CA ASP A 226 19.48 -8.04 -9.60
C ASP A 226 19.97 -6.66 -10.14
N ALA A 227 19.84 -5.57 -9.39
CA ALA A 227 20.29 -4.25 -9.82
C ALA A 227 21.82 -4.15 -9.80
N VAL A 228 22.35 -3.25 -10.63
CA VAL A 228 23.79 -3.10 -10.83
C VAL A 228 24.26 -1.71 -10.41
N LEU A 229 24.88 -1.61 -9.23
CA LEU A 229 25.28 -0.36 -8.59
C LEU A 229 26.79 -0.14 -8.56
N ASN A 230 27.57 -0.84 -9.40
CA ASN A 230 29.04 -0.72 -9.39
C ASN A 230 29.52 0.74 -9.36
N HIS A 231 30.40 1.05 -8.41
CA HIS A 231 30.95 2.40 -8.17
C HIS A 231 29.93 3.49 -7.78
N ALA A 232 28.69 3.14 -7.42
CA ALA A 232 27.72 4.10 -6.93
C ALA A 232 28.10 4.64 -5.55
N SER A 233 27.71 5.88 -5.28
CA SER A 233 27.79 6.48 -3.94
C SER A 233 26.43 6.36 -3.27
N MET A 234 26.38 5.76 -2.09
CA MET A 234 25.19 5.48 -1.30
C MET A 234 25.47 5.84 0.17
N ARG A 235 26.12 6.97 0.41
CA ARG A 235 26.53 7.37 1.76
C ARG A 235 25.32 7.75 2.60
N GLY A 236 25.20 7.15 3.77
CA GLY A 236 24.14 7.47 4.72
C GLY A 236 22.72 7.18 4.22
N VAL A 237 22.57 6.24 3.28
CA VAL A 237 21.24 5.77 2.83
C VAL A 237 20.55 4.99 3.95
N ASP A 238 19.22 5.06 3.94
CA ASP A 238 18.35 4.27 4.81
C ASP A 238 17.69 3.15 3.99
N LEU A 239 18.06 1.90 4.28
CA LEU A 239 17.64 0.70 3.57
C LEU A 239 16.72 -0.18 4.45
N ILE A 240 15.91 0.42 5.31
CA ILE A 240 14.90 -0.30 6.09
C ILE A 240 13.94 -1.09 5.16
N TYR A 241 13.81 -2.40 5.39
CA TYR A 241 12.98 -3.33 4.58
C TYR A 241 13.29 -3.36 3.08
N ALA A 242 14.45 -2.86 2.66
CA ALA A 242 14.85 -2.91 1.26
C ALA A 242 15.22 -4.34 0.83
N ASP A 243 14.92 -4.69 -0.42
CA ASP A 243 15.29 -5.96 -1.04
C ASP A 243 16.45 -5.75 -2.01
N LEU A 244 17.64 -6.20 -1.65
CA LEU A 244 18.87 -6.14 -2.41
C LEU A 244 19.38 -7.55 -2.77
N GLU A 245 18.49 -8.55 -2.89
CA GLU A 245 18.87 -9.89 -3.33
C GLU A 245 19.65 -9.87 -4.66
N ASP A 246 20.77 -10.58 -4.70
CA ASP A 246 21.65 -10.70 -5.88
C ASP A 246 22.13 -9.36 -6.48
N THR A 247 22.12 -8.28 -5.69
CA THR A 247 22.52 -6.94 -6.16
C THR A 247 24.04 -6.84 -6.33
N ASP A 248 24.49 -6.25 -7.45
CA ASP A 248 25.92 -6.00 -7.72
C ASP A 248 26.36 -4.66 -7.12
N LEU A 249 26.91 -4.70 -5.90
CA LEU A 249 27.37 -3.58 -5.08
C LEU A 249 28.91 -3.45 -5.08
N LYS A 250 29.60 -3.86 -6.15
CA LYS A 250 31.07 -3.79 -6.17
C LYS A 250 31.55 -2.35 -6.18
N TRP A 251 32.58 -2.07 -5.38
CA TRP A 251 33.18 -0.74 -5.25
C TRP A 251 32.20 0.37 -4.87
N THR A 252 31.05 0.05 -4.28
CA THR A 252 30.09 1.06 -3.81
C THR A 252 30.56 1.70 -2.52
N ASP A 253 30.21 2.98 -2.34
CA ASP A 253 30.41 3.69 -1.08
C ASP A 253 29.13 3.68 -0.26
N LEU A 254 29.07 2.81 0.74
CA LEU A 254 27.98 2.62 1.69
C LEU A 254 28.36 3.13 3.08
N THR A 255 29.27 4.09 3.16
CA THR A 255 29.69 4.64 4.46
C THR A 255 28.50 5.27 5.18
N TYR A 256 28.37 5.00 6.48
CA TYR A 256 27.24 5.41 7.31
C TYR A 256 25.86 4.86 6.89
N ALA A 257 25.80 3.87 5.98
CA ALA A 257 24.53 3.28 5.57
C ALA A 257 23.83 2.55 6.73
N TYR A 258 22.51 2.61 6.74
CA TYR A 258 21.66 1.95 7.72
C TYR A 258 20.85 0.84 7.06
N PHE A 259 21.05 -0.39 7.52
CA PHE A 259 20.30 -1.56 7.08
C PHE A 259 19.49 -2.09 8.25
N SER A 260 18.18 -2.26 8.06
CA SER A 260 17.33 -2.90 9.06
C SER A 260 16.25 -3.71 8.38
N ASN A 261 16.11 -4.99 8.75
CA ASN A 261 15.14 -5.89 8.10
C ASN A 261 15.34 -5.97 6.58
N ALA A 262 16.56 -5.73 6.09
CA ALA A 262 16.89 -5.74 4.68
C ALA A 262 17.25 -7.15 4.21
N ASN A 263 16.90 -7.48 2.97
CA ASN A 263 17.33 -8.72 2.32
C ASN A 263 18.53 -8.43 1.41
N LEU A 264 19.67 -9.04 1.67
CA LEU A 264 20.90 -8.91 0.88
C LEU A 264 21.48 -10.29 0.55
N HIS A 265 20.61 -11.30 0.47
CA HIS A 265 20.99 -12.64 0.06
C HIS A 265 21.74 -12.59 -1.29
N GLY A 266 22.89 -13.24 -1.38
CA GLY A 266 23.68 -13.32 -2.62
C GLY A 266 24.31 -12.00 -3.09
N ALA A 267 24.12 -10.88 -2.37
CA ALA A 267 24.61 -9.58 -2.80
C ALA A 267 26.15 -9.51 -2.85
N ASP A 268 26.67 -8.81 -3.85
CA ASP A 268 28.11 -8.73 -4.12
C ASP A 268 28.70 -7.38 -3.68
N PHE A 269 29.37 -7.36 -2.54
CA PHE A 269 30.07 -6.21 -1.97
C PHE A 269 31.57 -6.19 -2.30
N HIS A 270 32.06 -6.83 -3.38
CA HIS A 270 33.50 -6.88 -3.62
C HIS A 270 34.09 -5.48 -3.65
N SER A 271 35.06 -5.22 -2.75
CA SER A 271 35.71 -3.91 -2.57
C SER A 271 34.76 -2.73 -2.27
N GLY A 272 33.56 -2.98 -1.77
CA GLY A 272 32.66 -1.95 -1.26
C GLY A 272 33.16 -1.36 0.07
N ASP A 273 32.77 -0.13 0.37
CA ASP A 273 33.09 0.57 1.62
C ASP A 273 31.85 0.73 2.49
N LEU A 274 31.75 -0.07 3.55
CA LEU A 274 30.70 -0.04 4.56
C LEU A 274 31.20 0.60 5.87
N THR A 275 32.24 1.45 5.83
CA THR A 275 32.76 2.09 7.06
C THR A 275 31.66 2.79 7.84
N ASP A 276 31.62 2.57 9.16
CA ASP A 276 30.62 3.12 10.09
C ASP A 276 29.16 2.75 9.74
N ALA A 277 28.94 1.74 8.91
CA ALA A 277 27.60 1.24 8.62
C ALA A 277 27.00 0.52 9.84
N THR A 278 25.66 0.54 9.90
CA THR A 278 24.89 -0.08 10.97
C THR A 278 23.89 -1.07 10.36
N ILE A 279 23.92 -2.31 10.83
CA ILE A 279 23.17 -3.43 10.24
C ILE A 279 22.40 -4.16 11.35
N TYR A 280 21.07 -4.21 11.20
CA TYR A 280 20.15 -4.85 12.15
C TYR A 280 19.20 -5.83 11.45
N ASP A 281 18.91 -6.97 12.08
CA ASP A 281 17.79 -7.84 11.67
C ASP A 281 17.80 -8.20 10.15
N SER A 282 18.97 -8.29 9.53
CA SER A 282 19.11 -8.33 8.06
C SER A 282 19.69 -9.66 7.59
N ASN A 283 19.41 -10.00 6.33
CA ASN A 283 19.88 -11.24 5.71
C ASN A 283 21.07 -10.94 4.77
N PHE A 284 22.27 -11.39 5.12
CA PHE A 284 23.48 -11.34 4.30
C PHE A 284 23.93 -12.76 3.89
N SER A 285 23.04 -13.75 3.92
CA SER A 285 23.40 -15.12 3.54
C SER A 285 23.90 -15.19 2.09
N ASP A 286 24.93 -15.99 1.83
CA ASP A 286 25.62 -16.11 0.52
C ASP A 286 26.22 -14.79 -0.02
N ALA A 287 26.24 -13.71 0.78
CA ALA A 287 26.81 -12.44 0.33
C ALA A 287 28.34 -12.52 0.19
N SER A 288 28.88 -11.83 -0.81
CA SER A 288 30.32 -11.72 -1.00
C SER A 288 30.86 -10.39 -0.49
N LEU A 289 31.57 -10.42 0.64
CA LEU A 289 32.22 -9.27 1.27
C LEU A 289 33.74 -9.26 0.99
N THR A 290 34.16 -9.86 -0.13
CA THR A 290 35.57 -9.96 -0.49
C THR A 290 36.21 -8.58 -0.68
N ASN A 291 37.30 -8.30 0.03
CA ASN A 291 38.00 -7.01 0.04
C ASN A 291 37.12 -5.82 0.49
N ALA A 292 35.96 -6.08 1.12
CA ALA A 292 35.10 -5.02 1.63
C ALA A 292 35.74 -4.32 2.85
N ASN A 293 35.61 -3.01 2.91
CA ASN A 293 35.97 -2.23 4.08
C ASN A 293 34.76 -2.14 5.01
N MET A 294 34.83 -2.75 6.18
CA MET A 294 33.79 -2.78 7.21
C MET A 294 34.35 -2.27 8.54
N TYR A 295 35.20 -1.22 8.48
CA TYR A 295 35.76 -0.59 9.66
C TYR A 295 34.67 0.03 10.53
N SER A 296 34.72 -0.19 11.85
CA SER A 296 33.82 0.44 12.83
C SER A 296 32.34 0.16 12.54
N VAL A 297 32.00 -1.02 11.99
CA VAL A 297 30.60 -1.40 11.76
C VAL A 297 29.94 -1.89 13.04
N TYR A 298 28.64 -1.63 13.14
CA TYR A 298 27.78 -2.22 14.17
C TYR A 298 26.81 -3.20 13.52
N ILE A 299 26.84 -4.45 13.97
CA ILE A 299 26.03 -5.56 13.45
C ILE A 299 25.29 -6.22 14.61
N ASP A 300 23.98 -6.42 14.48
CA ASP A 300 23.15 -7.08 15.49
C ASP A 300 21.99 -7.86 14.85
N ASP A 301 21.86 -9.14 15.19
CA ASP A 301 20.82 -10.04 14.67
C ASP A 301 20.87 -10.18 13.13
N VAL A 302 22.05 -10.52 12.59
CA VAL A 302 22.29 -10.63 11.14
C VAL A 302 22.67 -12.05 10.75
N ASP A 303 22.10 -12.54 9.67
CA ASP A 303 22.43 -13.84 9.08
C ASP A 303 23.55 -13.70 8.04
N PHE A 304 24.74 -14.26 8.30
CA PHE A 304 25.85 -14.36 7.34
C PHE A 304 26.11 -15.81 6.89
N THR A 305 25.11 -16.68 6.99
CA THR A 305 25.25 -18.07 6.55
C THR A 305 25.76 -18.13 5.12
N ASP A 306 26.78 -18.96 4.84
CA ASP A 306 27.42 -19.10 3.52
C ASP A 306 28.16 -17.84 2.99
N ALA A 307 28.19 -16.73 3.75
CA ALA A 307 28.87 -15.50 3.30
C ALA A 307 30.40 -15.65 3.25
N THR A 308 31.05 -14.78 2.45
CA THR A 308 32.52 -14.77 2.31
C THR A 308 33.14 -13.44 2.71
N PHE A 309 34.16 -13.49 3.59
CA PHE A 309 34.87 -12.31 4.12
C PHE A 309 36.33 -12.25 3.67
N THR A 310 36.64 -12.76 2.47
CA THR A 310 38.02 -12.88 1.99
C THR A 310 38.69 -11.50 1.87
N PHE A 311 39.77 -11.22 2.60
CA PHE A 311 40.41 -9.89 2.70
C PHE A 311 39.50 -8.76 3.23
N ALA A 312 38.36 -9.07 3.85
CA ALA A 312 37.50 -8.07 4.45
C ALA A 312 38.16 -7.42 5.68
N GLN A 313 37.87 -6.14 5.93
CA GLN A 313 38.41 -5.38 7.06
C GLN A 313 37.31 -5.07 8.05
N LEU A 314 37.25 -5.78 9.18
CA LEU A 314 36.25 -5.59 10.24
C LEU A 314 36.84 -4.93 11.49
N THR A 315 37.95 -4.21 11.34
CA THR A 315 38.67 -3.61 12.47
C THR A 315 37.76 -2.67 13.28
N GLU A 316 37.85 -2.74 14.61
CA GLU A 316 37.05 -1.94 15.58
C GLU A 316 35.53 -2.15 15.51
N SER A 317 35.07 -3.24 14.88
CA SER A 317 33.64 -3.51 14.71
C SER A 317 33.02 -4.28 15.88
N THR A 318 31.71 -4.08 16.10
CA THR A 318 30.93 -4.80 17.12
C THR A 318 29.86 -5.64 16.43
N ILE A 319 29.88 -6.95 16.68
CA ILE A 319 29.01 -7.95 16.05
C ILE A 319 28.28 -8.73 17.13
N ARG A 320 26.96 -8.76 17.05
CA ARG A 320 26.09 -9.31 18.10
C ARG A 320 25.03 -10.23 17.52
N ASN A 321 24.71 -11.30 18.24
CA ASN A 321 23.56 -12.17 17.95
C ASN A 321 23.48 -12.63 16.48
N SER A 322 24.62 -12.73 15.79
CA SER A 322 24.67 -12.96 14.35
C SER A 322 25.08 -14.40 14.04
N ASP A 323 24.63 -14.90 12.90
CA ASP A 323 24.94 -16.25 12.42
C ASP A 323 26.07 -16.21 11.39
N PHE A 324 27.04 -17.11 11.52
CA PHE A 324 28.20 -17.24 10.63
C PHE A 324 28.38 -18.68 10.16
N ASP A 325 27.29 -19.45 10.09
CA ASP A 325 27.35 -20.83 9.65
C ASP A 325 27.90 -20.96 8.21
N ASN A 326 28.86 -21.86 8.01
CA ASN A 326 29.60 -22.06 6.75
C ASN A 326 30.25 -20.78 6.18
N THR A 327 30.60 -19.82 7.03
CA THR A 327 31.28 -18.59 6.62
C THR A 327 32.80 -18.78 6.47
N TYR A 328 33.40 -18.00 5.57
CA TYR A 328 34.85 -18.00 5.30
C TYR A 328 35.53 -16.66 5.62
N PHE A 329 36.45 -16.66 6.59
CA PHE A 329 37.33 -15.55 6.95
C PHE A 329 38.76 -15.81 6.45
N TYR A 330 38.97 -15.71 5.14
CA TYR A 330 40.29 -15.83 4.53
C TYR A 330 41.03 -14.49 4.55
N TYR A 331 42.16 -14.40 5.26
CA TYR A 331 43.02 -13.20 5.26
C TYR A 331 42.30 -11.90 5.68
N SER A 332 41.23 -12.00 6.47
CA SER A 332 40.44 -10.87 6.93
C SER A 332 41.12 -10.14 8.10
N ASP A 333 41.00 -8.83 8.18
CA ASP A 333 41.47 -8.05 9.34
C ASP A 333 40.36 -7.95 10.37
N LEU A 334 40.56 -8.57 11.54
CA LEU A 334 39.58 -8.66 12.64
C LEU A 334 40.10 -7.98 13.92
N ARG A 335 41.03 -7.03 13.77
CA ARG A 335 41.62 -6.34 14.92
C ARG A 335 40.57 -5.60 15.72
N ASP A 336 40.63 -5.73 17.04
CA ASP A 336 39.71 -5.05 17.94
C ASP A 336 38.21 -5.31 17.59
N THR A 337 37.90 -6.39 16.87
CA THR A 337 36.54 -6.80 16.54
C THR A 337 35.94 -7.59 17.70
N GLY A 338 34.75 -7.20 18.15
CA GLY A 338 34.03 -7.87 19.23
C GLY A 338 32.83 -8.67 18.73
N PHE A 339 32.91 -10.00 18.84
CA PHE A 339 31.79 -10.92 18.62
C PHE A 339 31.09 -11.26 19.95
N ILE A 340 29.77 -11.10 19.99
CA ILE A 340 28.96 -11.29 21.20
C ILE A 340 27.72 -12.12 20.87
N SER A 341 27.49 -13.20 21.61
CA SER A 341 26.30 -14.06 21.45
C SER A 341 26.07 -14.55 20.02
N SER A 342 27.13 -14.68 19.22
CA SER A 342 27.05 -15.07 17.80
C SER A 342 27.31 -16.57 17.62
N SER A 343 26.75 -17.17 16.57
CA SER A 343 26.93 -18.58 16.22
C SER A 343 27.95 -18.77 15.10
N PHE A 344 28.72 -19.85 15.21
CA PHE A 344 29.72 -20.26 14.24
C PHE A 344 29.66 -21.78 14.08
N ASP A 345 29.00 -22.30 13.05
CA ASP A 345 29.12 -23.70 12.61
C ASP A 345 29.92 -23.81 11.31
N LEU A 346 30.89 -24.72 11.24
CA LEU A 346 31.70 -24.96 10.03
C LEU A 346 32.40 -23.69 9.50
N VAL A 347 33.02 -22.92 10.39
CA VAL A 347 33.67 -21.65 10.03
C VAL A 347 35.15 -21.83 9.78
N TYR A 348 35.65 -21.19 8.71
CA TYR A 348 37.06 -21.26 8.31
C TYR A 348 37.77 -19.93 8.56
N PHE A 349 38.71 -19.93 9.49
CA PHE A 349 39.65 -18.82 9.66
C PHE A 349 41.00 -19.24 9.08
N VAL A 350 41.50 -18.47 8.11
CA VAL A 350 42.78 -18.79 7.45
C VAL A 350 43.70 -17.59 7.43
N GLU A 351 44.88 -17.78 8.01
CA GLU A 351 45.90 -16.76 8.13
C GLU A 351 46.87 -16.74 6.93
N GLY A 352 47.32 -15.54 6.56
CA GLY A 352 48.31 -15.30 5.51
C GLY A 352 49.72 -15.75 5.87
N ASN A 353 50.40 -16.38 4.91
CA ASN A 353 51.85 -16.62 4.98
C ASN A 353 52.61 -15.31 4.75
N GLY A 354 52.93 -14.58 5.83
CA GLY A 354 53.73 -13.36 5.82
C GLY A 354 52.88 -12.09 5.83
N ASP A 355 53.12 -11.23 6.84
CA ASP A 355 52.70 -9.84 7.09
C ASP A 355 51.22 -9.44 6.93
N GLY A 356 50.42 -10.21 6.18
CA GLY A 356 48.98 -10.16 5.99
C GLY A 356 48.32 -11.40 6.59
N ALA A 357 48.69 -11.72 7.84
CA ALA A 357 47.90 -12.60 8.68
C ALA A 357 46.47 -12.06 8.75
N ALA A 358 45.48 -12.94 8.96
CA ALA A 358 44.21 -12.45 9.48
C ALA A 358 44.55 -11.81 10.83
N ASN A 359 44.50 -10.48 10.90
CA ASN A 359 45.02 -9.79 12.06
C ASN A 359 43.94 -9.82 13.12
N VAL A 360 44.16 -10.65 14.14
CA VAL A 360 43.18 -10.93 15.21
C VAL A 360 43.60 -10.30 16.54
N ASP A 361 44.57 -9.39 16.51
CA ASP A 361 44.98 -8.65 17.71
C ASP A 361 43.79 -7.89 18.28
N GLY A 362 43.42 -8.17 19.54
CA GLY A 362 42.29 -7.53 20.20
C GLY A 362 40.92 -8.11 19.85
N ILE A 363 40.84 -9.20 19.07
CA ILE A 363 39.57 -9.88 18.82
C ILE A 363 38.95 -10.38 20.13
N GLY A 364 37.65 -10.15 20.30
CA GLY A 364 36.90 -10.56 21.49
C GLY A 364 35.76 -11.49 21.13
N PHE A 365 35.64 -12.61 21.84
CA PHE A 365 34.45 -13.48 21.78
C PHE A 365 33.78 -13.53 23.15
N SER A 366 32.49 -13.22 23.22
CA SER A 366 31.70 -13.27 24.45
C SER A 366 30.40 -14.02 24.21
N SER A 367 30.14 -15.07 24.99
CA SER A 367 28.90 -15.87 24.91
C SER A 367 28.61 -16.46 23.52
N CYS A 368 29.64 -16.63 22.67
CA CYS A 368 29.51 -17.21 21.33
C CYS A 368 29.43 -18.75 21.37
N THR A 369 28.81 -19.35 20.35
CA THR A 369 28.75 -20.80 20.19
C THR A 369 29.56 -21.24 18.99
N PHE A 370 30.41 -22.25 19.16
CA PHE A 370 31.26 -22.79 18.10
C PHE A 370 30.97 -24.28 17.88
N ASN A 371 30.60 -24.64 16.65
CA ASN A 371 30.46 -26.00 16.17
C ASN A 371 31.40 -26.18 14.96
N ASN A 372 32.23 -27.22 14.94
CA ASN A 372 33.13 -27.50 13.79
C ASN A 372 34.02 -26.32 13.34
N LEU A 373 34.57 -25.55 14.28
CA LEU A 373 35.49 -24.45 13.99
C LEU A 373 36.81 -24.98 13.39
N ILE A 374 37.21 -24.45 12.24
CA ILE A 374 38.46 -24.81 11.56
C ILE A 374 39.36 -23.57 11.52
N TRP A 375 40.41 -23.58 12.34
CA TRP A 375 41.50 -22.59 12.30
C TRP A 375 42.68 -23.15 11.50
N ILE A 376 43.09 -22.44 10.46
CA ILE A 376 44.24 -22.80 9.63
C ILE A 376 45.29 -21.69 9.74
N ASP A 377 46.19 -21.85 10.72
CA ASP A 377 47.41 -21.07 10.79
C ASP A 377 48.44 -21.66 9.81
N ASN A 378 48.89 -20.81 8.90
CA ASN A 378 49.87 -21.13 7.87
C ASN A 378 51.33 -21.11 8.41
N ASN A 379 51.56 -20.66 9.66
CA ASN A 379 52.84 -20.61 10.37
C ASN A 379 52.95 -21.68 11.48
N ASN A 380 52.84 -22.96 11.11
CA ASN A 380 53.20 -24.15 11.91
C ASN A 380 52.29 -24.52 13.10
N TYR A 381 51.67 -25.71 12.96
CA TYR A 381 51.26 -26.64 14.01
C TYR A 381 50.31 -26.10 15.09
N ASN A 382 49.03 -26.42 14.90
CA ASN A 382 48.15 -26.90 15.97
C ASN A 382 48.22 -26.09 17.27
N THR A 383 47.63 -24.90 17.27
CA THR A 383 47.05 -24.35 18.48
C THR A 383 45.55 -24.61 18.44
N ASP A 384 45.18 -25.74 19.05
CA ASP A 384 43.85 -26.03 19.55
C ASP A 384 43.23 -24.76 20.19
N PRO A 385 42.09 -24.25 19.68
CA PRO A 385 41.43 -23.10 20.27
C PRO A 385 40.56 -23.61 21.43
N THR A 386 41.17 -23.90 22.57
CA THR A 386 40.43 -24.11 23.83
C THR A 386 40.05 -22.79 24.48
#